data_AF-A0A6A5R8H7-F1
#
_entry.id   AF-A0A6A5R8H7-F1
#
_cell.length_a   1.000
_cell.length_b   1.000
_cell.length_c   1.000
_cell.angle_alpha   90.00
_cell.angle_beta   90.00
_cell.angle_gamma   90.00
#
_symmetry.space_group_name_H-M   'P 1'
#
loop_
_entity.id
_entity.type
_entity.pdbx_description
1 polymer ?
#
loop_
_entity_poly.entity_id
_entity_poly.type
_entity_poly.pdbx_seq_one_letter_code
_entity_poly.pdbx_strand_id
1 'polypeptide(L)'
;EEVLVKYIERCTRDVLPPIRSMLQNFVSAVTKWEISKSWITRFLHRHANKLTTKWTTGMDRERFLADSKRKYELYFNLLHSKMREHSVDERNTYNIDEKGFFVSINSHTKRIVSKAI
;
A
#
# COMPACT_ATOMS: atom_id res chain seq x y z
N GLU A 1 -4.08 -18.35 -16.69
CA GLU A 1 -4.50 -17.78 -15.39
C GLU A 1 -3.51 -18.05 -14.26
N GLU A 2 -2.88 -19.23 -14.19
CA GLU A 2 -1.88 -19.56 -13.14
C GLU A 2 -0.73 -18.54 -13.00
N VAL A 3 -0.26 -17.94 -14.10
CA VAL A 3 0.75 -16.87 -14.05
C VAL A 3 0.24 -15.64 -13.27
N LEU A 4 -1.04 -15.29 -13.44
CA LEU A 4 -1.66 -14.18 -12.72
C LEU A 4 -1.84 -14.50 -11.23
N VAL A 5 -2.14 -15.76 -10.91
CA VAL A 5 -2.20 -16.24 -9.51
C VAL A 5 -0.83 -16.12 -8.85
N LYS A 6 0.25 -16.61 -9.50
CA LYS A 6 1.63 -16.46 -9.00
C LYS A 6 2.05 -15.00 -8.84
N TYR A 7 1.62 -14.13 -9.76
CA TYR A 7 1.84 -12.69 -9.64
C TYR A 7 1.16 -12.12 -8.38
N ILE A 8 -0.10 -12.48 -8.12
CA ILE A 8 -0.84 -12.05 -6.92
C ILE A 8 -0.17 -12.59 -5.64
N GLU A 9 0.31 -13.84 -5.65
CA GLU A 9 1.08 -14.41 -4.54
C GLU A 9 2.34 -13.60 -4.23
N ARG A 10 3.11 -13.22 -5.27
CA ARG A 10 4.25 -12.32 -5.11
C ARG A 10 3.85 -10.97 -4.53
N CYS A 11 2.85 -10.30 -5.11
CA CYS A 11 2.34 -9.03 -4.60
C CYS A 11 1.86 -9.11 -3.14
N THR A 12 1.29 -10.25 -2.73
CA THR A 12 0.85 -10.44 -1.34
C THR A 12 2.04 -10.55 -0.39
N ARG A 13 3.12 -11.26 -0.78
CA ARG A 13 4.37 -11.32 -0.01
C ARG A 13 5.04 -9.95 0.11
N ASP A 14 4.98 -9.16 -0.95
CA ASP A 14 5.56 -7.82 -1.00
C ASP A 14 4.69 -6.76 -0.28
N VAL A 15 3.58 -7.17 0.33
CA VAL A 15 2.61 -6.29 1.03
C VAL A 15 2.01 -5.22 0.08
N LEU A 16 1.95 -5.54 -1.21
CA LEU A 16 1.39 -4.69 -2.27
C LEU A 16 0.31 -5.42 -3.09
N PRO A 17 -0.70 -6.04 -2.44
CA PRO A 17 -1.72 -6.77 -3.16
C PRO A 17 -2.53 -5.86 -4.10
N PRO A 18 -2.86 -6.33 -5.32
CA PRO A 18 -3.52 -5.51 -6.33
C PRO A 18 -5.01 -5.27 -6.00
N ILE A 19 -5.54 -4.16 -6.52
CA ILE A 19 -6.99 -3.91 -6.62
C ILE A 19 -7.57 -4.56 -7.87
N ARG A 20 -8.90 -4.73 -7.89
CA ARG A 20 -9.62 -5.33 -9.02
C ARG A 20 -9.37 -4.62 -10.35
N SER A 21 -9.29 -3.29 -10.35
CA SER A 21 -9.03 -2.50 -11.56
C SER A 21 -7.62 -2.70 -12.10
N MET A 22 -6.61 -2.86 -11.23
CA MET A 22 -5.26 -3.21 -11.67
C MET A 22 -5.23 -4.55 -12.41
N LEU A 23 -5.87 -5.58 -11.85
CA LEU A 23 -5.96 -6.87 -12.53
C LEU A 23 -6.72 -6.77 -13.86
N GLN A 24 -7.81 -6.01 -13.91
CA GLN A 24 -8.54 -5.76 -15.15
C GLN A 24 -7.64 -5.11 -16.20
N ASN A 25 -6.88 -4.08 -15.83
CA ASN A 25 -5.96 -3.39 -16.72
C ASN A 25 -4.84 -4.32 -17.21
N PHE A 26 -4.26 -5.13 -16.33
CA PHE A 26 -3.22 -6.09 -16.73
C PHE A 26 -3.74 -7.13 -17.70
N VAL A 27 -4.91 -7.71 -17.43
CA VAL A 27 -5.49 -8.71 -18.33
C VAL A 27 -5.88 -8.06 -19.66
N SER A 28 -6.51 -6.88 -19.64
CA SER A 28 -6.85 -6.14 -20.87
C SER A 28 -5.61 -5.82 -21.71
N ALA A 29 -4.50 -5.45 -21.08
CA ALA A 29 -3.24 -5.18 -21.77
C ALA A 29 -2.65 -6.45 -22.42
N VAL A 30 -2.72 -7.60 -21.73
CA VAL A 30 -2.24 -8.88 -22.26
C VAL A 30 -3.16 -9.40 -23.38
N THR A 31 -4.47 -9.25 -23.24
CA THR A 31 -5.45 -9.73 -24.23
C THR A 31 -5.66 -8.77 -25.39
N LYS A 32 -5.22 -7.51 -25.28
CA LYS A 32 -5.42 -6.43 -26.27
C LYS A 32 -6.90 -6.05 -26.49
N TRP A 33 -7.76 -6.32 -25.52
CA TRP A 33 -9.16 -5.88 -25.54
C TRP A 33 -9.66 -5.65 -24.12
N GLU A 34 -10.71 -4.86 -23.97
CA GLU A 34 -11.28 -4.57 -22.64
C GLU A 34 -11.96 -5.80 -22.03
N ILE A 35 -11.49 -6.15 -20.84
CA ILE A 35 -12.09 -7.20 -20.02
C ILE A 35 -13.17 -6.60 -19.12
N SER A 36 -14.31 -7.29 -19.01
CA SER A 36 -15.40 -6.88 -18.12
C SER A 36 -15.07 -7.12 -16.64
N LYS A 37 -15.65 -6.29 -15.76
CA LYS A 37 -15.56 -6.47 -14.29
C LYS A 37 -16.07 -7.84 -13.82
N SER A 38 -16.99 -8.45 -14.56
CA SER A 38 -17.54 -9.79 -14.26
C SER A 38 -16.52 -10.90 -14.49
N TRP A 39 -15.57 -10.72 -15.42
CA TRP A 39 -14.46 -11.65 -15.60
C TRP A 39 -13.62 -11.78 -14.33
N ILE A 40 -13.32 -10.66 -13.65
CA ILE A 40 -12.58 -10.67 -12.37
C ILE A 40 -13.35 -11.44 -11.30
N THR A 41 -14.69 -11.28 -11.23
CA THR A 41 -15.52 -12.05 -10.30
C THR A 41 -15.43 -13.56 -10.60
N ARG A 42 -15.53 -13.95 -11.88
CA ARG A 42 -15.42 -15.36 -12.29
C ARG A 42 -14.03 -15.93 -12.05
N PHE A 43 -12.98 -15.14 -12.28
CA PHE A 43 -11.59 -15.50 -11.97
C PHE A 43 -11.42 -15.79 -10.48
N LEU A 44 -11.90 -14.90 -9.61
CA LEU A 44 -11.83 -15.11 -8.16
C LEU A 44 -12.64 -16.33 -7.71
N HIS A 45 -13.77 -16.62 -8.35
CA HIS A 45 -14.56 -17.81 -8.06
C HIS A 45 -13.83 -19.10 -8.49
N ARG A 46 -13.20 -19.12 -9.66
CA ARG A 46 -12.41 -20.27 -10.14
C ARG A 46 -11.21 -20.58 -9.24
N HIS A 47 -10.58 -19.54 -8.70
CA HIS A 47 -9.39 -19.64 -7.85
C HIS A 47 -9.70 -19.40 -6.38
N ALA A 48 -10.93 -19.65 -5.93
CA ALA A 48 -11.37 -19.37 -4.57
C ALA A 48 -10.63 -20.19 -3.50
N ASN A 49 -10.02 -21.32 -3.88
CA ASN A 49 -9.14 -22.10 -3.02
C ASN A 49 -7.79 -21.41 -2.74
N LYS A 50 -7.29 -20.59 -3.67
CA LYS A 50 -5.98 -19.91 -3.58
C LYS A 50 -6.09 -18.43 -3.22
N LEU A 51 -7.15 -17.76 -3.68
CA LEU A 51 -7.29 -16.31 -3.58
C LEU A 51 -8.49 -15.90 -2.72
N THR A 52 -8.38 -14.74 -2.09
CA THR A 52 -9.50 -14.09 -1.38
C THR A 52 -9.42 -12.57 -1.53
N THR A 53 -10.44 -11.87 -1.05
CA THR A 53 -10.42 -10.41 -0.97
C THR A 53 -10.39 -9.96 0.48
N LYS A 54 -9.45 -9.08 0.83
CA LYS A 54 -9.38 -8.45 2.15
C LYS A 54 -9.49 -6.93 1.99
N TRP A 55 -10.08 -6.28 2.97
CA TRP A 55 -10.00 -4.83 3.08
C TRP A 55 -8.65 -4.49 3.70
N THR A 56 -7.93 -3.53 3.11
CA THR A 56 -6.81 -2.93 3.83
C THR A 56 -7.38 -2.06 4.94
N THR A 57 -7.17 -2.48 6.18
CA THR A 57 -7.25 -1.56 7.32
C THR A 57 -6.26 -0.45 7.06
N GLY A 58 -6.73 0.79 7.05
CA GLY A 58 -5.84 1.93 6.91
C GLY A 58 -4.76 1.86 7.99
N MET A 59 -3.51 2.11 7.60
CA MET A 59 -2.39 2.36 8.52
C MET A 59 -2.75 3.45 9.57
N ASP A 60 -3.76 4.24 9.25
CA ASP A 60 -4.35 5.31 10.01
C ASP A 60 -4.77 4.93 11.44
N ARG A 61 -5.35 3.74 11.69
CA ARG A 61 -5.75 3.37 13.07
C ARG A 61 -4.54 3.14 13.98
N GLU A 62 -3.53 2.43 13.49
CA GLU A 62 -2.31 2.19 14.26
C GLU A 62 -1.48 3.47 14.42
N ARG A 63 -1.42 4.32 13.38
CA ARG A 63 -0.80 5.65 13.46
C ARG A 63 -1.52 6.57 14.43
N PHE A 64 -2.85 6.61 14.38
CA PHE A 64 -3.66 7.38 15.33
C PHE A 64 -3.41 6.95 16.78
N LEU A 65 -3.27 5.64 17.02
CA LEU A 65 -2.92 5.12 18.35
C LEU A 65 -1.45 5.38 18.74
N ALA A 66 -0.54 5.45 17.76
CA ALA A 66 0.87 5.74 17.99
C ALA A 66 1.16 7.25 18.16
N ASP A 67 0.26 8.10 17.65
CA ASP A 67 0.33 9.55 17.72
C ASP A 67 0.21 10.04 19.14
N SER A 68 1.19 10.85 19.54
CA SER A 68 1.24 11.45 20.86
C SER A 68 1.83 12.83 20.76
N LYS A 69 1.03 13.84 21.12
CA LYS A 69 1.47 15.24 21.20
C LYS A 69 2.79 15.37 21.96
N ARG A 70 2.92 14.68 23.11
CA ARG A 70 4.13 14.69 23.92
C ARG A 70 5.36 14.16 23.18
N LYS A 71 5.22 13.09 22.37
CA LYS A 71 6.33 12.56 21.56
C LYS A 71 6.77 13.56 20.50
N TYR A 72 5.81 14.23 19.85
CA TYR A 72 6.09 15.29 18.88
C TYR A 72 6.82 16.47 19.52
N GLU A 73 6.35 16.95 20.66
CA GLU A 73 7.02 18.02 21.41
C GLU A 73 8.46 17.65 21.78
N LEU A 74 8.68 16.44 22.30
CA LEU A 74 10.02 15.96 22.64
C LEU A 74 10.92 15.85 21.41
N TYR A 75 10.40 15.33 20.30
CA TYR A 75 11.13 15.19 19.04
C TYR A 75 11.55 16.56 18.48
N PHE A 76 10.62 17.51 18.36
CA PHE A 76 10.91 18.84 17.81
C PHE A 76 11.83 19.64 18.72
N ASN A 77 11.68 19.55 20.04
CA ASN A 77 12.61 20.18 20.98
C ASN A 77 14.04 19.66 20.79
N LEU A 78 14.20 18.33 20.65
CA LEU A 78 15.49 17.71 20.38
C LEU A 78 16.05 18.14 19.01
N LEU A 79 15.21 18.13 17.97
CA LEU A 79 15.58 18.52 16.62
C LEU A 79 16.10 19.97 16.59
N HIS A 80 15.34 20.92 17.12
CA HIS A 80 15.76 22.31 17.18
C HIS A 80 17.04 22.50 18.00
N SER A 81 17.23 21.71 19.07
CA SER A 81 18.49 21.72 19.84
C SER A 81 19.68 21.31 18.96
N LYS A 82 19.54 20.24 18.17
CA LYS A 82 20.58 19.76 17.27
C LYS A 82 20.83 20.68 16.08
N MET A 83 19.80 21.31 15.55
CA MET A 83 19.96 22.30 14.49
C MET A 83 20.78 23.51 14.94
N ARG A 84 20.55 23.99 16.18
CA ARG A 84 21.38 25.05 16.78
C ARG A 84 22.82 24.59 17.01
N GLU A 85 23.00 23.39 17.56
CA GLU A 85 24.34 22.81 17.82
C GLU A 85 25.18 22.72 16.54
N HIS A 86 24.57 22.34 15.42
CA HIS A 86 25.26 22.13 14.15
C HIS A 86 25.10 23.29 13.15
N SER A 87 24.52 24.43 13.56
CA SER A 87 24.26 25.59 12.68
C SER A 87 23.51 25.22 11.39
N VAL A 88 22.54 24.32 11.47
CA VAL A 88 21.71 23.90 10.34
C VAL A 88 20.53 24.85 10.20
N ASP A 89 20.41 25.49 9.04
CA ASP A 89 19.24 26.30 8.67
C ASP A 89 18.01 25.42 8.47
N GLU A 90 16.86 25.85 8.99
CA GLU A 90 15.59 25.13 8.87
C GLU A 90 15.20 24.83 7.42
N ARG A 91 15.55 25.73 6.48
CA ARG A 91 15.32 25.58 5.05
C ARG A 91 16.11 24.43 4.42
N ASN A 92 17.14 23.94 5.09
CA ASN A 92 17.96 22.82 4.64
C ASN A 92 17.46 21.47 5.20
N THR A 93 16.22 21.42 5.68
CA THR A 93 15.58 20.17 6.11
C THR A 93 14.86 19.54 4.92
N TYR A 94 15.46 18.47 4.38
CA TYR A 94 14.86 17.71 3.27
C TYR A 94 14.22 16.44 3.80
N ASN A 95 13.02 16.15 3.31
CA ASN A 95 12.37 14.88 3.59
C ASN A 95 13.12 13.75 2.85
N ILE A 96 13.68 12.80 3.61
CA ILE A 96 14.42 11.64 3.08
C ILE A 96 13.46 10.46 2.78
N ASP A 97 12.15 10.62 3.02
CA ASP A 97 11.21 9.53 2.78
C ASP A 97 10.98 9.29 1.27
N GLU A 98 11.52 8.19 0.76
CA GLU A 98 11.28 7.68 -0.60
C GLU A 98 9.79 7.26 -0.81
N LYS A 99 8.95 7.44 0.21
CA LYS A 99 7.57 6.92 0.31
C LYS A 99 6.48 7.99 0.22
N GLY A 100 6.82 9.24 -0.10
CA GLY A 100 5.87 10.36 -0.14
C GLY A 100 4.64 10.15 -1.05
N PHE A 101 4.68 9.22 -2.01
CA PHE A 101 3.57 9.02 -2.95
C PHE A 101 2.55 7.94 -2.54
N PHE A 102 2.94 6.96 -1.72
CA PHE A 102 2.06 5.84 -1.38
C PHE A 102 1.19 6.09 -0.14
N VAL A 103 1.56 7.06 0.70
CA VAL A 103 0.89 7.33 1.99
C VAL A 103 -0.51 7.93 1.81
N SER A 104 -0.75 8.70 0.76
CA SER A 104 -2.03 9.39 0.50
C SER A 104 -3.10 8.54 -0.20
N ILE A 105 -2.75 7.35 -0.73
CA ILE A 105 -3.67 6.48 -1.50
C ILE A 105 -4.09 5.22 -0.69
N ASN A 106 -3.75 5.16 0.60
CA ASN A 106 -4.24 4.11 1.50
C ASN A 106 -5.69 4.36 1.97
N SER A 107 -6.57 4.75 1.05
CA SER A 107 -8.00 4.65 1.27
C SER A 107 -8.36 3.17 1.51
N HIS A 108 -9.39 2.93 2.33
CA HIS A 108 -9.88 1.60 2.68
C HIS A 108 -10.30 0.84 1.41
N THR A 109 -9.35 0.12 0.80
CA THR A 109 -9.49 -0.49 -0.52
C THR A 109 -9.58 -2.00 -0.39
N LYS A 110 -10.47 -2.59 -1.20
CA LYS A 110 -10.60 -4.05 -1.27
C LYS A 110 -9.50 -4.61 -2.17
N ARG A 111 -8.55 -5.32 -1.57
CA ARG A 111 -7.40 -5.93 -2.23
C ARG A 111 -7.63 -7.42 -2.46
N ILE A 112 -7.06 -7.95 -3.54
CA ILE A 112 -7.04 -9.39 -3.83
C ILE A 112 -5.73 -9.95 -3.29
N VAL A 113 -5.82 -10.93 -2.39
CA VAL A 113 -4.68 -11.50 -1.68
C VAL A 113 -4.66 -13.01 -1.86
N SER A 114 -3.45 -13.59 -1.82
CA SER A 114 -3.30 -15.04 -1.70
C SER A 114 -3.68 -15.51 -0.29
N LYS A 115 -4.24 -16.73 -0.21
CA LYS A 115 -4.54 -17.45 1.04
C LYS A 115 -3.34 -18.23 1.57
N ALA A 116 -2.29 -18.43 0.76
CA ALA A 116 -1.11 -19.21 1.13
C ALA A 116 -0.18 -18.50 2.14
N ILE A 117 -0.60 -17.35 2.68
CA ILE A 117 0.14 -16.50 3.63
C ILE A 117 -0.71 -16.31 4.88
#